data_AF-A0A0Q6PPH9-F1
#
_entry.id   AF-A0A0Q6PPH9-F1
#
_cell.length_a   1.000
_cell.length_b   1.000
_cell.length_c   1.000
_cell.angle_alpha   90.00
_cell.angle_beta   90.00
_cell.angle_gamma   90.00
#
_symmetry.space_group_name_H-M   'P 1'
#
loop_
_entity.id
_entity.type
_entity.pdbx_description
1 polymer ?
#
loop_
_entity_poly.entity_id
_entity_poly.type
_entity_poly.pdbx_seq_one_letter_code
_entity_poly.pdbx_strand_id
1 'polypeptide(L)'
;MTDSSEHIEAALSGLARHESLDEDTRELLEVAELLRLDNDVPPLEQDPVAAMLGLIVDPSVVLSSRAFTTARRNSGIAPSALAAKLRDRGWQVSAADVARWQSHAPTDLTPALLAAVADELHTELGTITDSAPARPDWLIAATATGKFANLSTRWARLKSLSLPAASAILESRLLATVNRGDRPETDDLLETLDAFVSTLEQRDGQ
;
A
#
# COMPACT_ATOMS: atom_id res chain seq x y z
N MET A 1 56.51 23.86 7.60
CA MET A 1 55.88 24.23 8.90
C MET A 1 55.82 25.73 8.87
N THR A 2 54.72 26.42 8.63
CA THR A 2 53.30 26.21 8.93
C THR A 2 52.55 27.22 8.05
N ASP A 3 51.56 26.80 7.25
CA ASP A 3 50.37 27.62 6.93
C ASP A 3 49.36 26.88 6.03
N SER A 4 48.86 25.75 6.52
CA SER A 4 47.67 25.09 5.94
C SER A 4 46.44 25.25 6.82
N SER A 5 46.55 26.01 7.93
CA SER A 5 45.45 26.25 8.86
C SER A 5 44.62 27.49 8.53
N GLU A 6 45.16 28.46 7.79
CA GLU A 6 44.42 29.69 7.46
C GLU A 6 43.41 29.51 6.32
N HIS A 7 43.61 28.52 5.43
CA HIS A 7 42.70 28.29 4.30
C HIS A 7 41.46 27.45 4.64
N ILE A 8 41.45 26.73 5.78
CA ILE A 8 40.30 25.92 6.20
C ILE A 8 39.28 26.77 6.99
N GLU A 9 39.75 27.76 7.75
CA GLU A 9 38.89 28.73 8.48
C GLU A 9 38.09 29.65 7.53
N ALA A 10 38.67 30.03 6.39
CA ALA A 10 37.98 30.84 5.37
C ALA A 10 36.88 30.07 4.63
N ALA A 11 37.03 28.75 4.47
CA ALA A 11 36.03 27.89 3.82
C ALA A 11 34.85 27.57 4.75
N LEU A 12 35.06 27.54 6.07
CA LEU A 12 34.02 27.29 7.07
C LEU A 12 33.23 28.56 7.46
N SER A 13 33.83 29.75 7.34
CA SER A 13 33.10 31.03 7.52
C SER A 13 32.15 31.38 6.37
N GLY A 14 32.26 30.74 5.20
CA GLY A 14 31.38 30.96 4.05
C GLY A 14 30.02 30.24 4.13
N LEU A 15 29.92 29.18 4.94
CA LEU A 15 28.72 28.34 5.08
C LEU A 15 27.81 28.74 6.26
N ALA A 16 28.21 29.75 7.04
CA ALA A 16 27.43 30.30 8.16
C ALA A 16 26.52 31.47 7.77
N ARG A 17 26.31 31.73 6.47
CA ARG A 17 25.14 32.49 5.98
C ARG A 17 24.07 31.49 5.58
N HIS A 18 23.50 30.82 6.58
CA HIS A 18 22.19 30.23 6.41
C HIS A 18 21.26 31.37 6.01
N GLU A 19 20.72 31.31 4.79
CA GLU A 19 19.56 32.07 4.36
C GLU A 19 18.60 32.17 5.53
N SER A 20 18.41 33.38 6.06
CA SER A 20 17.22 33.66 6.84
C SER A 20 16.08 33.32 5.90
N LEU A 21 15.32 32.26 6.20
CA LEU A 21 14.03 32.00 5.56
C LEU A 21 13.35 33.36 5.41
N ASP A 22 12.96 33.72 4.19
CA ASP A 22 12.25 34.97 3.97
C ASP A 22 10.99 35.01 4.86
N GLU A 23 10.54 36.21 5.18
CA GLU A 23 9.39 36.39 6.08
C GLU A 23 8.15 35.66 5.54
N ASP A 24 7.99 35.67 4.21
CA ASP A 24 6.91 34.99 3.49
C ASP A 24 6.94 33.46 3.72
N THR A 25 8.11 32.83 3.74
CA THR A 25 8.29 31.39 3.98
C THR A 25 8.00 31.05 5.43
N ARG A 26 8.33 31.94 6.38
CA ARG A 26 7.95 31.75 7.79
C ARG A 26 6.44 31.85 7.96
N GLU A 27 5.82 32.85 7.34
CA GLU A 27 4.37 33.04 7.37
C GLU A 27 3.64 31.84 6.75
N LEU A 28 4.13 31.33 5.61
CA LEU A 28 3.60 30.12 4.99
C LEU A 28 3.77 28.87 5.87
N LEU A 29 4.88 28.74 6.58
CA LEU A 29 5.13 27.63 7.50
C LEU A 29 4.22 27.70 8.74
N GLU A 30 3.96 28.91 9.25
CA GLU A 30 3.07 29.14 10.39
C GLU A 30 1.62 28.85 10.02
N VAL A 31 1.18 29.29 8.83
CA VAL A 31 -0.14 28.93 8.27
C VAL A 31 -0.25 27.41 8.05
N ALA A 32 0.80 26.77 7.53
CA ALA A 32 0.81 25.33 7.34
C ALA A 32 0.70 24.55 8.66
N GLU A 33 1.37 25.01 9.73
CA GLU A 33 1.30 24.35 11.04
C GLU A 33 -0.04 24.61 11.73
N LEU A 34 -0.63 25.80 11.58
CA LEU A 34 -2.01 26.10 12.00
C LEU A 34 -3.02 25.18 11.30
N LEU A 35 -2.90 25.00 9.98
CA LEU A 35 -3.76 24.09 9.23
C LEU A 35 -3.53 22.61 9.61
N ARG A 36 -2.34 22.24 10.09
CA ARG A 36 -2.01 20.88 10.50
C ARG A 36 -2.57 20.52 11.88
N LEU A 37 -2.72 21.50 12.77
CA LEU A 37 -3.26 21.32 14.11
C LEU A 37 -4.77 21.07 14.13
N ASP A 38 -5.50 21.56 13.12
CA ASP A 38 -6.96 21.43 13.03
C ASP A 38 -7.44 20.24 12.18
N ASN A 39 -6.54 19.57 11.45
CA ASN A 39 -6.89 18.42 10.62
C ASN A 39 -6.36 17.11 11.24
N ASP A 40 -7.20 16.48 12.05
CA ASP A 40 -7.07 15.06 12.38
C ASP A 40 -7.42 14.25 11.12
N VAL A 41 -6.52 14.26 10.13
CA VAL A 41 -6.71 13.53 8.87
C VAL A 41 -6.71 12.05 9.23
N PRO A 42 -7.83 11.34 9.04
CA PRO A 42 -7.88 9.92 9.33
C PRO A 42 -6.84 9.19 8.46
N PRO A 43 -6.28 8.05 8.93
CA PRO A 43 -5.47 7.18 8.08
C PRO A 43 -6.19 6.88 6.76
N LEU A 44 -5.45 6.74 5.66
CA LEU A 44 -6.02 6.58 4.31
C LEU A 44 -7.08 5.48 4.23
N GLU A 45 -6.89 4.39 4.98
CA GLU A 45 -7.79 3.24 5.06
C GLU A 45 -9.11 3.52 5.79
N GLN A 46 -9.17 4.64 6.53
CA GLN A 46 -10.32 5.09 7.33
C GLN A 46 -10.87 6.44 6.84
N ASP A 47 -10.29 7.00 5.79
CA ASP A 47 -10.70 8.28 5.22
C ASP A 47 -11.94 8.09 4.31
N PRO A 48 -13.11 8.65 4.68
CA PRO A 48 -14.32 8.54 3.87
C PRO A 48 -14.19 9.24 2.50
N VAL A 49 -13.36 10.28 2.39
CA VAL A 49 -13.09 10.96 1.12
C VAL A 49 -12.22 10.07 0.24
N ALA A 50 -11.19 9.44 0.80
CA ALA A 50 -10.37 8.48 0.07
C ALA A 50 -11.21 7.28 -0.42
N ALA A 51 -12.15 6.79 0.38
CA ALA A 51 -13.09 5.75 -0.01
C ALA A 51 -13.96 6.21 -1.19
N MET A 52 -14.55 7.41 -1.10
CA MET A 52 -15.39 7.98 -2.15
C MET A 52 -14.64 8.21 -3.46
N LEU A 53 -13.37 8.61 -3.38
CA LEU A 53 -12.50 8.80 -4.54
C LEU A 53 -11.89 7.49 -5.07
N GLY A 54 -12.16 6.34 -4.44
CA GLY A 54 -11.61 5.05 -4.85
C GLY A 54 -10.10 4.94 -4.68
N LEU A 55 -9.54 5.62 -3.68
CA LEU A 55 -8.11 5.59 -3.33
C LEU A 55 -7.77 4.49 -2.32
N ILE A 56 -8.79 3.80 -1.80
CA ILE A 56 -8.63 2.62 -0.96
C ILE A 56 -8.74 1.37 -1.85
N VAL A 57 -7.83 0.42 -1.67
CA VAL A 57 -7.86 -0.86 -2.39
C VAL A 57 -9.17 -1.58 -2.11
N ASP A 58 -9.90 -1.95 -3.17
CA ASP A 58 -11.10 -2.75 -3.08
C ASP A 58 -10.76 -4.22 -3.36
N PRO A 59 -10.79 -5.10 -2.34
CA PRO A 59 -10.43 -6.51 -2.50
C PRO A 59 -11.45 -7.31 -3.31
N SER A 60 -12.62 -6.75 -3.64
CA SER A 60 -13.65 -7.41 -4.46
C SER A 60 -13.42 -7.26 -5.96
N VAL A 61 -12.57 -6.32 -6.37
CA VAL A 61 -12.29 -6.00 -7.77
C VAL A 61 -10.79 -6.13 -8.02
N VAL A 62 -10.41 -7.03 -8.93
CA VAL A 62 -9.00 -7.26 -9.28
C VAL A 62 -8.78 -7.06 -10.77
N LEU A 63 -7.58 -6.63 -11.14
CA LEU A 63 -7.21 -6.51 -12.55
C LEU A 63 -7.02 -7.92 -13.15
N SER A 64 -7.74 -8.21 -14.23
CA SER A 64 -7.56 -9.43 -15.00
C SER A 64 -6.32 -9.32 -15.87
N SER A 65 -5.22 -10.01 -15.55
CA SER A 65 -3.99 -9.96 -16.34
C SER A 65 -4.21 -10.28 -17.83
N ARG A 66 -5.10 -11.24 -18.10
CA ARG A 66 -5.43 -11.64 -19.48
C ARG A 66 -6.24 -10.57 -20.20
N ALA A 67 -7.29 -10.06 -19.57
CA ALA A 67 -8.15 -9.06 -20.21
C ALA A 67 -7.41 -7.73 -20.36
N PHE A 68 -6.65 -7.31 -19.35
CA PHE A 68 -5.74 -6.18 -19.41
C PHE A 68 -4.71 -6.29 -20.55
N THR A 69 -4.04 -7.45 -20.68
CA THR A 69 -3.06 -7.67 -21.75
C THR A 69 -3.72 -7.56 -23.12
N THR A 70 -4.92 -8.11 -23.28
CA THR A 70 -5.70 -8.02 -24.52
C THR A 70 -6.10 -6.58 -24.82
N ALA A 71 -6.66 -5.86 -23.85
CA ALA A 71 -7.07 -4.45 -24.00
C ALA A 71 -5.88 -3.53 -24.34
N ARG A 72 -4.73 -3.73 -23.69
CA ARG A 72 -3.50 -2.98 -24.01
C ARG A 72 -3.01 -3.25 -25.42
N ARG A 73 -3.05 -4.51 -25.88
CA ARG A 73 -2.66 -4.85 -27.26
C ARG A 73 -3.61 -4.24 -28.27
N ASN A 74 -4.91 -4.26 -28.00
CA ASN A 74 -5.93 -3.69 -28.88
C ASN A 74 -5.85 -2.16 -28.99
N SER A 75 -5.45 -1.48 -27.91
CA SER A 75 -5.19 -0.02 -27.93
C SER A 75 -3.83 0.35 -28.54
N GLY A 76 -2.95 -0.63 -28.82
CA GLY A 76 -1.64 -0.39 -29.42
C GLY A 76 -0.63 0.32 -28.51
N ILE A 77 -0.90 0.44 -27.21
CA ILE A 77 -0.07 1.21 -26.27
C ILE A 77 1.04 0.31 -25.70
N ALA A 78 2.30 0.75 -25.78
CA ALA A 78 3.42 0.07 -25.15
C ALA A 78 3.36 0.16 -23.61
N PRO A 79 3.91 -0.80 -22.84
CA PRO A 79 3.86 -0.77 -21.37
C PRO A 79 4.50 0.49 -20.77
N SER A 80 5.62 0.94 -21.35
CA SER A 80 6.30 2.18 -20.96
C SER A 80 5.49 3.43 -21.26
N ALA A 81 4.76 3.44 -22.38
CA ALA A 81 3.90 4.55 -22.75
C ALA A 81 2.71 4.65 -21.81
N LEU A 82 2.07 3.52 -21.45
CA LEU A 82 1.00 3.51 -20.46
C LEU A 82 1.48 4.02 -19.09
N ALA A 83 2.64 3.55 -18.63
CA ALA A 83 3.24 4.04 -17.38
C ALA A 83 3.56 5.55 -17.43
N ALA A 84 4.01 6.08 -18.57
CA ALA A 84 4.23 7.51 -18.74
C ALA A 84 2.93 8.30 -18.61
N LYS A 85 1.87 7.89 -19.33
CA LYS A 85 0.56 8.57 -19.26
C LYS A 85 -0.04 8.54 -17.86
N LEU A 86 0.08 7.43 -17.14
CA LEU A 86 -0.39 7.31 -15.76
C LEU A 86 0.40 8.24 -14.82
N ARG A 87 1.72 8.36 -15.01
CA ARG A 87 2.56 9.32 -14.26
C ARG A 87 2.20 10.77 -14.56
N ASP A 88 1.88 11.10 -15.81
CA ASP A 88 1.43 12.45 -16.17
C ASP A 88 0.10 12.81 -15.48
N ARG A 89 -0.71 11.80 -15.12
CA ARG A 89 -1.93 11.94 -14.30
C ARG A 89 -1.68 11.85 -12.79
N GLY A 90 -0.41 11.84 -12.35
CA GLY A 90 -0.02 11.84 -10.94
C GLY A 90 0.14 10.45 -10.31
N TRP A 91 -0.03 9.37 -11.07
CA TRP A 91 0.12 8.00 -10.53
C TRP A 91 1.58 7.55 -10.52
N GLN A 92 2.04 7.03 -9.39
CA GLN A 92 3.39 6.47 -9.28
C GLN A 92 3.46 5.05 -9.85
N VAL A 93 3.44 4.94 -11.18
CA VAL A 93 3.47 3.66 -11.90
C VAL A 93 4.71 3.57 -12.79
N SER A 94 5.46 2.47 -12.68
CA SER A 94 6.61 2.19 -13.55
C SER A 94 6.25 1.26 -14.71
N ALA A 95 7.10 1.21 -15.74
CA ALA A 95 6.95 0.24 -16.82
C ALA A 95 7.06 -1.22 -16.32
N ALA A 96 7.80 -1.44 -15.23
CA ALA A 96 7.92 -2.75 -14.60
C ALA A 96 6.61 -3.17 -13.92
N ASP A 97 5.88 -2.24 -13.30
CA ASP A 97 4.56 -2.49 -12.73
C ASP A 97 3.58 -2.90 -13.83
N VAL A 98 3.54 -2.14 -14.93
CA VAL A 98 2.68 -2.46 -16.09
C VAL A 98 3.04 -3.82 -16.71
N ALA A 99 4.32 -4.19 -16.73
CA ALA A 99 4.75 -5.52 -17.16
C ALA A 99 4.33 -6.62 -16.16
N ARG A 100 4.44 -6.36 -14.85
CA ARG A 100 3.98 -7.25 -13.78
C ARG A 100 2.50 -7.55 -13.94
N TRP A 101 1.66 -6.54 -14.17
CA TRP A 101 0.21 -6.66 -14.31
C TRP A 101 -0.23 -7.58 -15.46
N GLN A 102 0.56 -7.65 -16.53
CA GLN A 102 0.29 -8.56 -17.66
C GLN A 102 0.56 -10.03 -17.31
N SER A 103 1.41 -10.27 -16.31
CA SER A 103 1.90 -11.61 -15.96
C SER A 103 1.22 -12.14 -14.69
N HIS A 104 0.91 -11.25 -13.75
CA HIS A 104 0.35 -11.56 -12.44
C HIS A 104 -0.77 -10.56 -12.14
N ALA A 105 -1.91 -11.07 -11.66
CA ALA A 105 -3.05 -10.24 -11.31
C ALA A 105 -2.73 -9.48 -10.02
N PRO A 106 -2.52 -8.15 -10.06
CA PRO A 106 -2.23 -7.37 -8.88
C PRO A 106 -3.48 -7.27 -8.00
N THR A 107 -3.30 -7.38 -6.68
CA THR A 107 -4.35 -7.20 -5.67
C THR A 107 -4.23 -5.87 -4.93
N ASP A 108 -3.24 -5.05 -5.30
CA ASP A 108 -2.85 -3.80 -4.65
C ASP A 108 -3.30 -2.55 -5.43
N LEU A 109 -4.07 -2.72 -6.51
CA LEU A 109 -4.54 -1.58 -7.31
C LEU A 109 -5.82 -1.01 -6.72
N THR A 110 -5.86 0.31 -6.61
CA THR A 110 -7.04 1.05 -6.16
C THR A 110 -8.06 1.15 -7.30
N PRO A 111 -9.37 1.24 -7.00
CA PRO A 111 -10.41 1.46 -8.02
C PRO A 111 -10.15 2.67 -8.92
N ALA A 112 -9.63 3.77 -8.35
CA ALA A 112 -9.27 4.96 -9.10
C ALA A 112 -8.13 4.71 -10.11
N LEU A 113 -7.11 3.93 -9.73
CA LEU A 113 -6.04 3.56 -10.64
C LEU A 113 -6.55 2.61 -11.73
N LEU A 114 -7.42 1.67 -11.40
CA LEU A 114 -8.04 0.78 -12.39
C LEU A 114 -8.89 1.57 -13.40
N ALA A 115 -9.66 2.56 -12.94
CA ALA A 115 -10.41 3.46 -13.81
C ALA A 115 -9.49 4.29 -14.72
N ALA A 116 -8.41 4.85 -14.17
CA ALA A 116 -7.41 5.57 -14.97
C ALA A 116 -6.76 4.68 -16.03
N VAL A 117 -6.47 3.41 -15.71
CA VAL A 117 -5.98 2.44 -16.69
C VAL A 117 -7.03 2.19 -17.78
N ALA A 118 -8.30 1.98 -17.42
CA ALA A 118 -9.38 1.77 -18.38
C ALA A 118 -9.54 2.96 -19.33
N ASP A 119 -9.49 4.19 -18.80
CA ASP A 119 -9.52 5.42 -19.58
C ASP A 119 -8.38 5.48 -20.61
N GLU A 120 -7.14 5.19 -20.17
CA GLU A 120 -5.96 5.24 -21.05
C GLU A 120 -5.99 4.18 -22.15
N LEU A 121 -6.62 3.04 -21.87
CA LEU A 121 -6.81 1.96 -22.82
C LEU A 121 -8.08 2.14 -23.67
N HIS A 122 -8.86 3.19 -23.43
CA HIS A 122 -10.15 3.45 -24.08
C HIS A 122 -11.10 2.24 -24.01
N THR A 123 -11.19 1.63 -22.83
CA THR A 123 -12.03 0.45 -22.59
C THR A 123 -12.87 0.64 -21.34
N GLU A 124 -13.95 -0.12 -21.19
CA GLU A 124 -14.76 -0.07 -19.98
C GLU A 124 -14.05 -0.78 -18.82
N LEU A 125 -14.13 -0.25 -17.60
CA LEU A 125 -13.47 -0.82 -16.42
C LEU A 125 -13.79 -2.32 -16.25
N GLY A 126 -15.08 -2.68 -16.38
CA GLY A 126 -15.54 -4.07 -16.26
C GLY A 126 -14.95 -5.05 -17.29
N THR A 127 -14.32 -4.56 -18.36
CA THR A 127 -13.67 -5.41 -19.37
C THR A 127 -12.25 -5.79 -19.01
N ILE A 128 -11.60 -5.07 -18.11
CA ILE A 128 -10.22 -5.33 -17.66
C ILE A 128 -10.15 -5.83 -16.23
N THR A 129 -11.26 -5.82 -15.50
CA THR A 129 -11.37 -6.32 -14.13
C THR A 129 -12.11 -7.66 -14.08
N ASP A 130 -11.68 -8.54 -13.19
CA ASP A 130 -12.47 -9.69 -12.75
C ASP A 130 -13.01 -9.40 -11.35
N SER A 131 -14.16 -10.00 -11.01
CA SER A 131 -14.52 -10.14 -9.60
C SER A 131 -13.46 -11.01 -8.94
N ALA A 132 -12.90 -10.53 -7.83
CA ALA A 132 -11.97 -11.34 -7.06
C ALA A 132 -12.62 -12.68 -6.73
N PRO A 133 -11.85 -13.79 -6.69
CA PRO A 133 -12.39 -15.05 -6.17
C PRO A 133 -12.96 -14.75 -4.78
N ALA A 134 -14.26 -15.02 -4.61
CA ALA A 134 -14.97 -14.65 -3.40
C ALA A 134 -14.18 -15.16 -2.19
N ARG A 135 -13.80 -14.24 -1.29
CA ARG A 135 -13.24 -14.66 -0.02
C ARG A 135 -14.26 -15.59 0.63
N PRO A 136 -13.85 -16.76 1.12
CA PRO A 136 -14.80 -17.65 1.78
C PRO A 136 -15.47 -16.91 2.92
N ASP A 137 -16.79 -17.07 3.09
CA ASP A 137 -17.54 -16.37 4.16
C ASP A 137 -16.92 -16.57 5.55
N TRP A 138 -16.32 -17.74 5.79
CA TRP A 138 -15.64 -18.05 7.04
C TRP A 138 -14.38 -17.20 7.26
N LEU A 139 -13.67 -16.82 6.19
CA LEU A 139 -12.48 -15.98 6.25
C LEU A 139 -12.87 -14.52 6.49
N ILE A 140 -13.95 -14.07 5.85
CA ILE A 140 -14.55 -12.76 6.11
C ILE A 140 -14.97 -12.66 7.58
N ALA A 141 -15.68 -13.69 8.09
CA ALA A 141 -16.07 -13.77 9.49
C ALA A 141 -14.86 -13.77 10.44
N ALA A 142 -13.81 -14.54 10.12
CA ALA A 142 -12.59 -14.62 10.93
C ALA A 142 -11.85 -13.29 11.01
N THR A 143 -11.64 -12.64 9.87
CA THR A 143 -10.91 -11.37 9.75
C THR A 143 -11.66 -10.18 10.36
N ALA A 144 -12.99 -10.24 10.42
CA ALA A 144 -13.83 -9.24 11.09
C ALA A 144 -13.78 -9.31 12.63
N THR A 145 -13.16 -10.34 13.22
CA THR A 145 -13.11 -10.48 14.68
C THR A 145 -12.05 -9.59 15.34
N GLY A 146 -12.34 -9.10 16.55
CA GLY A 146 -11.34 -8.40 17.37
C GLY A 146 -10.13 -9.27 17.76
N LYS A 147 -10.31 -10.61 17.82
CA LYS A 147 -9.21 -11.58 18.01
C LYS A 147 -8.20 -11.48 16.86
N PHE A 148 -8.67 -11.48 15.60
CA PHE A 148 -7.79 -11.39 14.44
C PHE A 148 -7.03 -10.05 14.37
N ALA A 149 -7.68 -8.94 14.71
CA ALA A 149 -7.03 -7.62 14.79
C ALA A 149 -5.90 -7.58 15.84
N ASN A 150 -6.12 -8.21 17.00
CA ASN A 150 -5.10 -8.34 18.04
C ASN A 150 -3.91 -9.18 17.57
N LEU A 151 -4.17 -10.34 16.94
CA LEU A 151 -3.14 -11.21 16.38
C LEU A 151 -2.31 -10.51 15.29
N SER A 152 -2.96 -9.76 14.42
CA SER A 152 -2.28 -8.99 13.37
C SER A 152 -1.38 -7.90 13.95
N THR A 153 -1.82 -7.23 15.03
CA THR A 153 -1.01 -6.22 15.74
C THR A 153 0.20 -6.84 16.43
N ARG A 154 0.01 -7.99 17.10
CA ARG A 154 1.10 -8.76 17.74
C ARG A 154 2.12 -9.23 16.72
N TRP A 155 1.65 -9.79 15.61
CA TRP A 155 2.49 -10.25 14.52
C TRP A 155 3.25 -9.12 13.81
N ALA A 156 2.60 -7.96 13.60
CA ALA A 156 3.24 -6.76 13.07
C ALA A 156 4.42 -6.31 13.94
N ARG A 157 4.23 -6.27 15.27
CA ARG A 157 5.28 -5.92 16.22
C ARG A 157 6.42 -6.94 16.21
N LEU A 158 6.09 -8.23 16.24
CA LEU A 158 7.07 -9.31 16.25
C LEU A 158 7.99 -9.29 15.03
N LYS A 159 7.42 -9.05 13.84
CA LYS A 159 8.17 -9.09 12.56
C LYS A 159 8.56 -7.72 12.03
N SER A 160 8.33 -6.64 12.78
CA SER A 160 8.55 -5.26 12.35
C SER A 160 7.91 -4.97 10.98
N LEU A 161 6.70 -5.48 10.77
CA LEU A 161 5.92 -5.30 9.55
C LEU A 161 4.86 -4.22 9.75
N SER A 162 4.41 -3.61 8.65
CA SER A 162 3.19 -2.79 8.70
C SER A 162 1.98 -3.66 9.05
N LEU A 163 0.98 -3.07 9.72
CA LEU A 163 -0.24 -3.77 10.11
C LEU A 163 -0.96 -4.41 8.89
N PRO A 164 -1.10 -3.72 7.74
CA PRO A 164 -1.69 -4.34 6.54
C PRO A 164 -0.90 -5.56 6.04
N ALA A 165 0.44 -5.50 6.05
CA ALA A 165 1.29 -6.62 5.62
C ALA A 165 1.20 -7.81 6.59
N ALA A 166 1.14 -7.55 7.89
CA ALA A 166 0.95 -8.57 8.91
C ALA A 166 -0.40 -9.29 8.75
N SER A 167 -1.49 -8.52 8.58
CA SER A 167 -2.84 -9.06 8.34
C SER A 167 -2.89 -9.94 7.09
N ALA A 168 -2.32 -9.48 5.97
CA ALA A 168 -2.31 -10.23 4.71
C ALA A 168 -1.55 -11.57 4.83
N ILE A 169 -0.43 -11.60 5.57
CA ILE A 169 0.32 -12.84 5.82
C ILE A 169 -0.48 -13.83 6.66
N LEU A 170 -1.17 -13.34 7.71
CA LEU A 170 -2.00 -14.18 8.56
C LEU A 170 -3.23 -14.70 7.81
N GLU A 171 -3.87 -13.86 7.00
CA GLU A 171 -4.98 -14.23 6.13
C GLU A 171 -4.57 -15.32 5.13
N SER A 172 -3.43 -15.15 4.45
CA SER A 172 -2.87 -16.16 3.54
C SER A 172 -2.62 -17.50 4.23
N ARG A 173 -2.16 -17.47 5.50
CA ARG A 173 -1.95 -18.69 6.30
C ARG A 173 -3.26 -19.35 6.71
N LEU A 174 -4.27 -18.59 7.12
CA LEU A 174 -5.61 -19.14 7.39
C LEU A 174 -6.16 -19.85 6.16
N LEU A 175 -6.03 -19.23 4.98
CA LEU A 175 -6.48 -19.76 3.70
C LEU A 175 -5.75 -21.08 3.34
N ALA A 176 -4.45 -21.17 3.62
CA ALA A 176 -3.65 -22.37 3.39
C ALA A 176 -4.01 -23.54 4.34
N THR A 177 -4.42 -23.25 5.57
CA THR A 177 -4.80 -24.26 6.57
C THR A 177 -6.11 -24.98 6.19
N VAL A 178 -7.09 -24.25 5.65
CA VAL A 178 -8.41 -24.80 5.27
C VAL A 178 -8.39 -25.57 3.94
N ASN A 179 -7.38 -25.34 3.09
CA ASN A 179 -7.21 -26.07 1.83
C ASN A 179 -6.89 -27.58 2.03
N ARG A 180 -6.78 -28.06 3.28
CA ARG A 180 -6.58 -29.47 3.65
C ARG A 180 -7.87 -30.23 4.04
N GLY A 181 -9.02 -29.79 3.54
CA GLY A 181 -10.18 -30.67 3.37
C GLY A 181 -11.13 -30.83 4.56
N ASP A 182 -10.91 -30.10 5.66
CA ASP A 182 -11.90 -29.98 6.73
C ASP A 182 -12.19 -28.50 6.99
N ARG A 183 -13.45 -28.16 7.30
CA ARG A 183 -13.88 -26.77 7.54
C ARG A 183 -14.00 -26.54 9.06
N PRO A 184 -12.89 -26.23 9.75
CA PRO A 184 -12.94 -25.90 11.18
C PRO A 184 -13.78 -24.64 11.42
N GLU A 185 -14.35 -24.54 12.61
CA GLU A 185 -15.07 -23.33 13.00
C GLU A 185 -14.13 -22.13 13.08
N THR A 186 -14.69 -20.94 12.86
CA THR A 186 -13.93 -19.68 12.85
C THR A 186 -13.15 -19.47 14.16
N ASP A 187 -13.70 -19.87 15.29
CA ASP A 187 -13.01 -19.76 16.59
C ASP A 187 -11.81 -20.73 16.70
N ASP A 188 -11.95 -21.99 16.26
CA ASP A 188 -10.87 -22.99 16.28
C ASP A 188 -9.67 -22.55 15.41
N LEU A 189 -9.95 -21.93 14.27
CA LEU A 189 -8.93 -21.37 13.38
C LEU A 189 -8.17 -20.21 14.04
N LEU A 190 -8.88 -19.33 14.74
CA LEU A 190 -8.28 -18.20 15.44
C LEU A 190 -7.48 -18.65 16.66
N GLU A 191 -7.92 -19.68 17.38
CA GLU A 191 -7.15 -20.30 18.47
C GLU A 191 -5.87 -20.97 17.95
N THR A 192 -5.95 -21.66 16.81
CA THR A 192 -4.77 -22.24 16.16
C THR A 192 -3.77 -21.15 15.76
N LEU A 193 -4.28 -20.03 15.22
CA LEU A 193 -3.44 -18.89 14.83
C LEU A 193 -2.81 -18.20 16.05
N ASP A 194 -3.55 -18.08 17.15
CA ASP A 194 -3.05 -17.52 18.42
C ASP A 194 -1.95 -18.39 19.05
N ALA A 195 -2.16 -19.71 19.10
CA ALA A 195 -1.14 -20.65 19.56
C ALA A 195 0.14 -20.56 18.72
N PHE A 196 0.00 -20.39 17.41
CA PHE A 196 1.12 -20.20 16.49
C PHE A 196 1.88 -18.89 16.73
N VAL A 197 1.18 -17.75 16.82
CA VAL A 197 1.79 -16.45 17.12
C VAL A 197 2.49 -16.47 18.48
N SER A 198 1.84 -17.03 19.50
CA SER A 198 2.38 -17.14 20.86
C SER A 198 3.64 -18.00 20.91
N THR A 199 3.70 -19.10 20.15
CA THR A 199 4.89 -19.96 20.07
C THR A 199 6.08 -19.21 19.44
N LEU A 200 5.83 -18.32 18.47
CA LEU A 200 6.88 -17.55 17.82
C LEU A 200 7.35 -16.37 18.67
N GLU A 201 6.45 -15.72 19.41
CA GLU A 201 6.81 -14.70 20.40
C GLU A 201 7.71 -15.28 21.50
N GLN A 202 7.41 -16.50 21.99
CA GLN A 202 8.25 -17.18 22.99
C GLN A 202 9.66 -17.51 22.47
N ARG A 203 9.82 -17.65 21.14
CA ARG A 203 11.08 -18.06 20.52
C ARG A 203 11.97 -16.87 20.13
N ASP A 204 11.38 -15.72 19.81
CA ASP A 204 12.11 -14.46 19.56
C ASP A 204 12.42 -13.70 20.88
N GLY A 205 11.82 -14.11 22.01
CA GLY A 205 12.07 -13.55 23.35
C GLY A 205 13.10 -14.29 24.21
N GLN A 206 13.75 -15.34 23.68
CA GLN A 206 14.89 -16.03 24.29
C GLN A 206 16.19 -15.63 23.59
#